data_AF-A0A3R9KD26-F1
#
_entry.id   AF-A0A3R9KD26-F1
#
_cell.length_a   1.000
_cell.length_b   1.000
_cell.length_c   1.000
_cell.angle_alpha   90.00
_cell.angle_beta   90.00
_cell.angle_gamma   90.00
#
_symmetry.space_group_name_H-M   'P 1'
#
loop_
_entity.id
_entity.type
_entity.pdbx_description
1 polymer ?
#
loop_
_entity_poly.entity_id
_entity_poly.type
_entity_poly.pdbx_seq_one_letter_code
_entity_poly.pdbx_strand_id
1 'polypeptide(L)'
;MKNPKNYNNIDRLKMDLELLDSPWEFQGIKKLVKVDTKIIKDINYNFLGSISDFYFVKSIDKLENFAEENIEIINTLVEISNHHRFLLFLKYFYQIEIKKYLDYITKSSHKKKSFILNFQPFKTSLEIWDYLFSKSDKNTYPLKILILTLLYDNLLSSLQNKELYDIIFLSDEYTVSHINKELSLLDSQYSVEKYLEIIVGNNLIRNGISSSIENLIKDFQIYLLSFNQNKSIPSDVYLIFNKLSSLKLTIDKFSKKIEDNNLKNFYNSKVNCLASAFWNNNKYIAINGLDTKQKSEKIIEIINELSTPEKYEYIRIPLETKYFLNKHTSLSHKLKNNITYREFNIYKAHLRKKDIPKKDINVSNRMFTCCERKLISYIINIIETNGVNKENIPALKLTITMKPCSLCKRTINIISQENKLNLTIIHSDKSSDLPNNQIKKYDNFAIEIIEYYDQYIK
;
A
#
# COMPACT_ATOMS: atom_id res chain seq x y z
N MET A 1 7.84 -44.94 22.71
CA MET A 1 8.99 -44.62 21.85
C MET A 1 8.57 -43.54 20.86
N LYS A 2 9.33 -42.45 20.71
CA LYS A 2 9.00 -41.38 19.76
C LYS A 2 9.42 -41.81 18.35
N ASN A 3 8.53 -41.71 17.37
CA ASN A 3 8.76 -42.19 16.01
C ASN A 3 9.74 -41.25 15.24
N PRO A 4 10.89 -41.71 14.75
CA PRO A 4 11.91 -40.88 14.10
C PRO A 4 11.42 -40.17 12.82
N LYS A 5 10.41 -40.71 12.11
CA LYS A 5 9.80 -40.04 10.94
C LYS A 5 9.11 -38.72 11.30
N ASN A 6 8.54 -38.64 12.49
CA ASN A 6 7.82 -37.45 12.96
C ASN A 6 8.78 -36.26 13.22
N TYR A 7 9.99 -36.55 13.70
CA TYR A 7 11.04 -35.52 13.82
C TYR A 7 11.43 -34.93 12.46
N ASN A 8 11.62 -35.79 11.45
CA ASN A 8 11.94 -35.34 10.09
C ASN A 8 10.86 -34.41 9.50
N ASN A 9 9.57 -34.74 9.66
CA ASN A 9 8.49 -33.89 9.15
C ASN A 9 8.39 -32.57 9.91
N ILE A 10 8.51 -32.57 11.24
CA ILE A 10 8.51 -31.34 12.05
C ILE A 10 9.69 -30.44 11.67
N ASP A 11 10.87 -31.01 11.49
CA ASP A 11 12.05 -30.24 11.11
C ASP A 11 11.95 -29.66 9.70
N ARG A 12 11.35 -30.38 8.74
CA ARG A 12 10.97 -29.83 7.43
C ARG A 12 10.01 -28.65 7.54
N LEU A 13 8.97 -28.74 8.39
CA LEU A 13 8.05 -27.61 8.60
C LEU A 13 8.73 -26.40 9.26
N LYS A 14 9.74 -26.62 10.11
CA LYS A 14 10.55 -25.51 10.66
C LYS A 14 11.38 -24.85 9.57
N MET A 15 11.96 -25.62 8.65
CA MET A 15 12.66 -25.06 7.48
C MET A 15 11.70 -24.23 6.62
N ASP A 16 10.48 -24.72 6.35
CA ASP A 16 9.44 -23.97 5.64
C ASP A 16 9.13 -22.63 6.37
N LEU A 17 9.05 -22.66 7.71
CA LEU A 17 8.81 -21.46 8.53
C LEU A 17 9.95 -20.43 8.42
N GLU A 18 11.20 -20.88 8.37
CA GLU A 18 12.37 -20.02 8.17
C GLU A 18 12.36 -19.38 6.79
N LEU A 19 11.99 -20.13 5.75
CA LEU A 19 11.86 -19.62 4.39
C LEU A 19 10.78 -18.53 4.26
N LEU A 20 9.69 -18.60 5.03
CA LEU A 20 8.65 -17.57 5.07
C LEU A 20 9.12 -16.24 5.71
N ASP A 21 10.26 -16.24 6.39
CA ASP A 21 10.89 -15.02 6.92
C ASP A 21 11.99 -14.46 6.00
N SER A 22 12.25 -15.11 4.85
CA SER A 22 13.21 -14.64 3.87
C SER A 22 12.86 -13.25 3.31
N PRO A 23 13.86 -12.39 3.05
CA PRO A 23 13.63 -11.07 2.49
C PRO A 23 12.86 -11.14 1.16
N TRP A 24 11.93 -10.21 0.95
CA TRP A 24 11.25 -10.09 -0.33
C TRP A 24 12.15 -9.37 -1.33
N GLU A 25 12.07 -9.79 -2.59
CA GLU A 25 12.77 -9.13 -3.69
C GLU A 25 11.85 -8.20 -4.45
N PHE A 26 12.33 -6.98 -4.71
CA PHE A 26 11.64 -5.96 -5.49
C PHE A 26 12.52 -5.55 -6.68
N GLN A 27 11.92 -5.43 -7.87
CA GLN A 27 12.63 -5.01 -9.07
C GLN A 27 12.95 -3.51 -9.01
N GLY A 28 14.23 -3.15 -8.92
CA GLY A 28 14.71 -1.79 -9.14
C GLY A 28 15.08 -1.53 -10.61
N ILE A 29 15.46 -0.29 -10.93
CA ILE A 29 15.85 0.12 -12.30
C ILE A 29 17.06 -0.68 -12.78
N LYS A 30 18.06 -0.89 -11.92
CA LYS A 30 19.31 -1.58 -12.27
C LYS A 30 19.47 -2.97 -11.66
N LYS A 31 18.83 -3.23 -10.51
CA LYS A 31 19.05 -4.45 -9.74
C LYS A 31 17.82 -4.82 -8.92
N LEU A 32 17.78 -6.07 -8.47
CA LEU A 32 16.84 -6.52 -7.44
C LEU A 32 17.25 -5.93 -6.08
N VAL A 33 16.26 -5.50 -5.30
CA VAL A 33 16.42 -4.95 -3.96
C VAL A 33 15.75 -5.88 -2.96
N LYS A 34 16.50 -6.32 -1.95
CA LYS A 34 16.02 -7.22 -0.89
C LYS A 34 15.49 -6.41 0.28
N VAL A 35 14.28 -6.72 0.71
CA VAL A 35 13.60 -6.03 1.83
C VAL A 35 13.23 -7.04 2.91
N ASP A 36 13.75 -6.82 4.12
CA ASP A 36 13.47 -7.66 5.29
C ASP A 36 11.97 -7.71 5.60
N THR A 37 11.43 -8.90 5.85
CA THR A 37 10.01 -9.10 6.21
C THR A 37 9.59 -8.33 7.45
N LYS A 38 10.53 -7.97 8.34
CA LYS A 38 10.25 -7.10 9.51
C LYS A 38 9.76 -5.71 9.08
N ILE A 39 10.28 -5.15 7.99
CA ILE A 39 9.85 -3.85 7.45
C ILE A 39 8.44 -3.98 6.85
N ILE A 40 8.17 -5.11 6.19
CA ILE A 40 6.89 -5.39 5.52
C ILE A 40 5.76 -5.60 6.54
N LYS A 41 6.03 -6.35 7.61
CA LYS A 41 5.05 -6.74 8.65
C LYS A 41 4.70 -5.61 9.62
N ASP A 42 5.52 -4.57 9.73
CA ASP A 42 5.20 -3.45 10.61
C ASP A 42 4.18 -2.52 9.94
N ILE A 43 2.93 -2.66 10.39
CA ILE A 43 1.75 -1.89 9.96
C ILE A 43 2.00 -0.37 10.03
N ASN A 44 2.88 0.09 10.92
CA ASN A 44 3.21 1.52 11.02
C ASN A 44 4.02 2.03 9.83
N TYR A 45 4.79 1.17 9.16
CA TYR A 45 5.55 1.54 7.96
C TYR A 45 4.67 1.57 6.72
N ASN A 46 3.60 0.77 6.68
CA ASN A 46 2.74 0.63 5.51
C ASN A 46 3.56 0.45 4.21
N PHE A 47 4.61 -0.36 4.29
CA PHE A 47 5.62 -0.44 3.26
C PHE A 47 5.03 -0.87 1.90
N LEU A 48 4.14 -1.87 1.89
CA LEU A 48 3.48 -2.36 0.67
C LEU A 48 2.66 -1.29 -0.04
N GLY A 49 2.10 -0.37 0.74
CA GLY A 49 1.42 0.80 0.21
C GLY A 49 2.37 1.78 -0.47
N SER A 50 3.40 2.20 0.26
CA SER A 50 4.40 3.15 -0.25
C SER A 50 5.15 2.63 -1.47
N ILE A 51 5.47 1.35 -1.51
CA ILE A 51 6.21 0.76 -2.62
C ILE A 51 5.35 0.68 -3.89
N SER A 52 4.07 0.34 -3.79
CA SER A 52 3.16 0.31 -4.94
C SER A 52 2.94 1.72 -5.52
N ASP A 53 2.72 2.71 -4.64
CA ASP A 53 2.61 4.12 -5.03
C ASP A 53 3.90 4.63 -5.69
N PHE A 54 5.08 4.18 -5.21
CA PHE A 54 6.36 4.53 -5.81
C PHE A 54 6.48 4.02 -7.26
N TYR A 55 6.13 2.76 -7.55
CA TYR A 55 6.18 2.24 -8.92
C TYR A 55 5.24 3.01 -9.86
N PHE A 56 4.05 3.38 -9.39
CA PHE A 56 3.14 4.22 -10.15
C PHE A 56 3.74 5.59 -10.46
N VAL A 57 4.20 6.33 -9.44
CA VAL A 57 4.81 7.65 -9.64
C VAL A 57 6.02 7.55 -10.58
N LYS A 58 6.83 6.50 -10.43
CA LYS A 58 7.99 6.28 -11.29
C LYS A 58 7.62 6.02 -12.74
N SER A 59 6.53 5.28 -13.00
CA SER A 59 6.03 5.05 -14.35
C SER A 59 5.59 6.34 -15.05
N ILE A 60 4.97 7.27 -14.30
CA ILE A 60 4.54 8.57 -14.82
C ILE A 60 5.72 9.52 -15.03
N ASP A 61 6.70 9.52 -14.11
CA ASP A 61 7.92 10.34 -14.22
C ASP A 61 8.73 10.02 -15.49
N LYS A 62 8.57 8.82 -16.07
CA LYS A 62 9.23 8.39 -17.32
C LYS A 62 8.49 8.79 -18.58
N LEU A 63 7.25 9.26 -18.48
CA LEU A 63 6.52 9.77 -19.63
C LEU A 63 7.13 11.11 -20.04
N GLU A 64 7.88 11.11 -21.14
CA GLU A 64 8.42 12.32 -21.77
C GLU A 64 7.25 13.24 -22.14
N ASN A 65 7.23 14.47 -21.60
CA ASN A 65 6.47 15.69 -21.97
C ASN A 65 5.09 15.62 -22.69
N PHE A 66 4.41 14.47 -22.74
CA PHE A 66 3.19 14.20 -23.52
C PHE A 66 2.08 13.54 -22.68
N ALA A 67 2.37 13.15 -21.43
CA ALA A 67 1.38 12.51 -20.56
C ALA A 67 0.27 13.44 -20.06
N GLU A 68 0.47 14.75 -20.11
CA GLU A 68 -0.55 15.72 -19.70
C GLU A 68 -1.79 15.68 -20.59
N GLU A 69 -1.69 15.09 -21.80
CA GLU A 69 -2.78 15.05 -22.77
C GLU A 69 -3.46 13.68 -22.94
N ASN A 70 -2.91 12.60 -22.36
CA ASN A 70 -3.48 11.25 -22.55
C ASN A 70 -3.91 10.59 -21.22
N ILE A 71 -5.13 10.96 -20.80
CA ILE A 71 -5.78 10.43 -19.59
C ILE A 71 -5.95 8.91 -19.63
N GLU A 72 -6.06 8.29 -20.81
CA GLU A 72 -6.20 6.84 -20.95
C GLU A 72 -4.93 6.10 -20.52
N ILE A 73 -3.75 6.67 -20.78
CA ILE A 73 -2.48 6.11 -20.35
C ILE A 73 -2.34 6.19 -18.83
N ILE A 74 -2.70 7.33 -18.24
CA ILE A 74 -2.70 7.49 -16.77
C ILE A 74 -3.65 6.47 -16.15
N ASN A 75 -4.86 6.31 -16.70
CA ASN A 75 -5.83 5.34 -16.23
C ASN A 75 -5.33 3.89 -16.35
N THR A 76 -4.66 3.56 -17.44
CA THR A 76 -4.01 2.25 -17.61
C THR A 76 -2.96 2.01 -16.51
N LEU A 77 -2.07 2.97 -16.26
CA LEU A 77 -1.07 2.86 -15.20
C LEU A 77 -1.68 2.77 -13.81
N VAL A 78 -2.81 3.45 -13.57
CA VAL A 78 -3.60 3.33 -12.34
C VAL A 78 -4.14 1.93 -12.16
N GLU A 79 -4.72 1.33 -13.20
CA GLU A 79 -5.21 -0.05 -13.15
C GLU A 79 -4.06 -1.00 -12.81
N ILE A 80 -2.93 -0.89 -13.52
CA ILE A 80 -1.78 -1.78 -13.33
C ILE A 80 -1.19 -1.64 -11.92
N SER A 81 -1.09 -0.42 -11.41
CA SER A 81 -0.69 -0.15 -10.02
C SER A 81 -1.66 -0.77 -9.00
N ASN A 82 -2.98 -0.74 -9.24
CA ASN A 82 -3.95 -1.37 -8.35
C ASN A 82 -3.79 -2.89 -8.29
N HIS A 83 -3.58 -3.52 -9.44
CA HIS A 83 -3.32 -4.96 -9.53
C HIS A 83 -2.01 -5.34 -8.82
N HIS A 84 -0.94 -4.56 -9.04
CA HIS A 84 0.32 -4.72 -8.34
C HIS A 84 0.13 -4.65 -6.81
N ARG A 85 -0.61 -3.65 -6.32
CA ARG A 85 -0.94 -3.51 -4.90
C ARG A 85 -1.70 -4.74 -4.36
N PHE A 86 -2.67 -5.24 -5.12
CA PHE A 86 -3.44 -6.41 -4.72
C PHE A 86 -2.57 -7.68 -4.65
N LEU A 87 -1.65 -7.88 -5.61
CA LEU A 87 -0.71 -9.01 -5.57
C LEU A 87 0.23 -8.94 -4.36
N LEU A 88 0.74 -7.75 -4.02
CA LEU A 88 1.53 -7.55 -2.80
C LEU A 88 0.73 -7.92 -1.55
N PHE A 89 -0.55 -7.54 -1.51
CA PHE A 89 -1.46 -7.89 -0.44
C PHE A 89 -1.71 -9.40 -0.36
N LEU A 90 -1.97 -10.08 -1.48
CA LEU A 90 -2.15 -11.53 -1.53
C LEU A 90 -0.91 -12.26 -1.00
N LYS A 91 0.28 -11.86 -1.46
CA LYS A 91 1.56 -12.43 -0.96
C LYS A 91 1.66 -12.27 0.55
N TYR A 92 1.38 -11.07 1.05
CA TYR A 92 1.46 -10.75 2.48
C TYR A 92 0.49 -11.59 3.31
N PHE A 93 -0.77 -11.65 2.89
CA PHE A 93 -1.80 -12.42 3.57
C PHE A 93 -1.46 -13.91 3.60
N TYR A 94 -1.10 -14.47 2.44
CA TYR A 94 -0.71 -15.88 2.32
C TYR A 94 0.43 -16.23 3.28
N GLN A 95 1.52 -15.47 3.26
CA GLN A 95 2.69 -15.74 4.10
C GLN A 95 2.37 -15.62 5.60
N ILE A 96 1.57 -14.64 6.01
CA ILE A 96 1.19 -14.46 7.42
C ILE A 96 0.33 -15.62 7.92
N GLU A 97 -0.71 -15.98 7.17
CA GLU A 97 -1.62 -17.01 7.61
C GLU A 97 -0.97 -18.40 7.55
N ILE A 98 -0.21 -18.72 6.48
CA ILE A 98 0.58 -19.96 6.41
C ILE A 98 1.55 -20.05 7.59
N LYS A 99 2.32 -18.99 7.87
CA LYS A 99 3.26 -18.97 9.00
C LYS A 99 2.55 -19.24 10.32
N LYS A 100 1.44 -18.57 10.56
CA LYS A 100 0.62 -18.72 11.78
C LYS A 100 0.08 -20.15 11.94
N TYR A 101 -0.41 -20.75 10.86
CA TYR A 101 -0.95 -22.12 10.91
C TYR A 101 0.15 -23.16 11.08
N LEU A 102 1.27 -23.03 10.34
CA LEU A 102 2.43 -23.92 10.46
C LEU A 102 3.07 -23.84 11.84
N ASP A 103 3.24 -22.65 12.41
CA ASP A 103 3.79 -22.45 13.75
C ASP A 103 2.94 -23.17 14.82
N TYR A 104 1.62 -23.08 14.69
CA TYR A 104 0.70 -23.82 15.57
C TYR A 104 0.81 -25.33 15.40
N ILE A 105 0.79 -25.84 14.17
CA ILE A 105 0.88 -27.29 13.88
C ILE A 105 2.20 -27.84 14.45
N THR A 106 3.30 -27.14 14.19
CA THR A 106 4.64 -27.48 14.69
C THR A 106 4.67 -27.54 16.22
N LYS A 107 4.17 -26.52 16.92
CA LYS A 107 4.18 -26.45 18.39
C LYS A 107 3.22 -27.42 19.06
N SER A 108 2.06 -27.67 18.46
CA SER A 108 1.00 -28.51 19.04
C SER A 108 1.21 -30.01 18.79
N SER A 109 1.98 -30.37 17.75
CA SER A 109 2.29 -31.76 17.38
C SER A 109 2.80 -32.62 18.54
N HIS A 110 3.61 -32.05 19.45
CA HIS A 110 4.17 -32.77 20.60
C HIS A 110 3.16 -33.07 21.72
N LYS A 111 2.03 -32.36 21.75
CA LYS A 111 1.04 -32.41 22.83
C LYS A 111 -0.29 -33.04 22.41
N LYS A 112 -0.51 -33.23 21.11
CA LYS A 112 -1.75 -33.78 20.56
C LYS A 112 -1.57 -35.23 20.12
N LYS A 113 -2.64 -36.02 20.24
CA LYS A 113 -2.73 -37.36 19.67
C LYS A 113 -3.21 -37.34 18.21
N SER A 114 -4.04 -36.35 17.88
CA SER A 114 -4.65 -36.20 16.56
C SER A 114 -5.01 -34.74 16.25
N PHE A 115 -5.20 -34.46 14.97
CA PHE A 115 -5.83 -33.24 14.48
C PHE A 115 -7.23 -33.56 13.96
N ILE A 116 -8.19 -32.72 14.33
CA ILE A 116 -9.58 -32.83 13.90
C ILE A 116 -9.81 -31.82 12.78
N LEU A 117 -10.35 -32.30 11.66
CA LEU A 117 -10.70 -31.52 10.48
C LEU A 117 -12.23 -31.49 10.34
N ASN A 118 -12.89 -30.74 11.21
CA ASN A 118 -14.35 -30.56 11.16
C ASN A 118 -14.74 -29.68 9.98
N PHE A 119 -14.76 -30.28 8.79
CA PHE A 119 -15.18 -29.63 7.56
C PHE A 119 -16.71 -29.65 7.42
N GLN A 120 -17.25 -28.53 6.97
CA GLN A 120 -18.63 -28.38 6.53
C GLN A 120 -18.61 -27.69 5.16
N PRO A 121 -19.39 -28.18 4.17
CA PRO A 121 -19.38 -27.60 2.83
C PRO A 121 -19.72 -26.10 2.84
N PHE A 122 -18.92 -25.32 2.14
CA PHE A 122 -19.18 -23.90 1.91
C PHE A 122 -20.25 -23.73 0.84
N LYS A 123 -21.09 -22.70 0.96
CA LYS A 123 -22.08 -22.32 -0.05
C LYS A 123 -21.55 -21.24 -0.98
N THR A 124 -20.69 -20.36 -0.48
CA THR A 124 -20.11 -19.24 -1.25
C THR A 124 -18.63 -19.04 -0.90
N SER A 125 -17.86 -18.39 -1.80
CA SER A 125 -16.49 -17.98 -1.49
C SER A 125 -16.40 -17.00 -0.32
N LEU A 126 -17.46 -16.23 -0.05
CA LEU A 126 -17.51 -15.35 1.12
C LEU A 126 -17.41 -16.17 2.41
N GLU A 127 -18.11 -17.30 2.50
CA GLU A 127 -18.02 -18.19 3.67
C GLU A 127 -16.61 -18.77 3.83
N ILE A 128 -15.89 -19.02 2.73
CA ILE A 128 -14.48 -19.44 2.77
C ILE A 128 -13.61 -18.35 3.38
N TRP A 129 -13.78 -17.09 2.95
CA TRP A 129 -13.05 -15.95 3.50
C TRP A 129 -13.41 -15.70 4.96
N ASP A 130 -14.69 -15.68 5.31
CA ASP A 130 -15.15 -15.54 6.69
C ASP A 130 -14.56 -16.65 7.57
N TYR A 131 -14.50 -17.88 7.06
CA TYR A 131 -13.84 -18.96 7.76
C TYR A 131 -12.37 -18.68 7.97
N LEU A 132 -11.60 -18.30 6.94
CA LEU A 132 -10.17 -17.99 7.05
C LEU A 132 -9.90 -16.83 8.03
N PHE A 133 -10.67 -15.73 7.93
CA PHE A 133 -10.53 -14.52 8.75
C PHE A 133 -11.13 -14.62 10.15
N SER A 134 -12.04 -15.57 10.40
CA SER A 134 -12.68 -15.71 11.70
C SER A 134 -11.66 -15.82 12.83
N LYS A 135 -11.96 -15.18 13.97
CA LYS A 135 -11.26 -15.41 15.25
C LYS A 135 -11.63 -16.81 15.77
N SER A 136 -11.14 -17.83 15.07
CA SER A 136 -11.42 -19.22 15.39
C SER A 136 -10.48 -19.73 16.48
N ASP A 137 -10.93 -20.74 17.21
CA ASP A 137 -10.07 -21.56 18.05
C ASP A 137 -8.88 -22.07 17.20
N LYS A 138 -7.67 -22.03 17.76
CA LYS A 138 -6.46 -22.57 17.12
C LYS A 138 -6.64 -24.03 16.66
N ASN A 139 -7.56 -24.78 17.27
CA ASN A 139 -7.93 -26.12 16.83
C ASN A 139 -8.43 -26.19 15.37
N THR A 140 -8.86 -25.08 14.77
CA THR A 140 -9.28 -25.00 13.36
C THR A 140 -8.13 -24.76 12.38
N TYR A 141 -6.93 -24.37 12.86
CA TYR A 141 -5.79 -24.05 11.99
C TYR A 141 -5.36 -25.20 11.06
N PRO A 142 -5.45 -26.48 11.48
CA PRO A 142 -5.20 -27.60 10.59
C PRO A 142 -6.11 -27.64 9.35
N LEU A 143 -7.37 -27.22 9.47
CA LEU A 143 -8.26 -27.15 8.30
C LEU A 143 -8.01 -25.86 7.51
N LYS A 144 -7.75 -24.74 8.19
CA LYS A 144 -7.46 -23.45 7.55
C LYS A 144 -6.24 -23.47 6.62
N ILE A 145 -5.16 -24.18 6.97
CA ILE A 145 -3.98 -24.27 6.10
C ILE A 145 -4.29 -25.00 4.78
N LEU A 146 -5.12 -26.04 4.83
CA LEU A 146 -5.54 -26.80 3.64
C LEU A 146 -6.43 -25.94 2.75
N ILE A 147 -7.46 -25.30 3.34
CA ILE A 147 -8.34 -24.36 2.64
C ILE A 147 -7.52 -23.24 1.97
N LEU A 148 -6.59 -22.62 2.71
CA LEU A 148 -5.78 -21.53 2.19
C LEU A 148 -4.88 -21.99 1.02
N THR A 149 -4.31 -23.20 1.12
CA THR A 149 -3.47 -23.77 0.06
C THR A 149 -4.31 -24.03 -1.20
N LEU A 150 -5.46 -24.71 -1.07
CA LEU A 150 -6.36 -25.00 -2.20
C LEU A 150 -6.92 -23.73 -2.83
N LEU A 151 -7.30 -22.75 -2.02
CA LEU A 151 -7.83 -21.47 -2.51
C LEU A 151 -6.79 -20.74 -3.37
N TYR A 152 -5.54 -20.68 -2.91
CA TYR A 152 -4.46 -20.03 -3.65
C TYR A 152 -4.00 -20.82 -4.87
N ASP A 153 -3.96 -22.15 -4.78
CA ASP A 153 -3.61 -23.00 -5.91
C ASP A 153 -4.63 -22.85 -7.04
N ASN A 154 -5.92 -22.89 -6.73
CA ASN A 154 -7.00 -22.64 -7.68
C ASN A 154 -6.90 -21.23 -8.30
N LEU A 155 -6.69 -20.22 -7.44
CA LEU A 155 -6.53 -18.82 -7.87
C LEU A 155 -5.37 -18.67 -8.86
N LEU A 156 -4.22 -19.28 -8.62
CA LEU A 156 -3.03 -19.07 -9.45
C LEU A 156 -3.01 -19.95 -10.69
N SER A 157 -3.55 -21.17 -10.60
CA SER A 157 -3.71 -22.07 -11.74
C SER A 157 -4.58 -21.45 -12.83
N SER A 158 -5.64 -20.74 -12.46
CA SER A 158 -6.48 -19.99 -13.40
C SER A 158 -5.75 -18.83 -14.12
N LEU A 159 -4.63 -18.34 -13.57
CA LEU A 159 -3.84 -17.26 -14.17
C LEU A 159 -2.77 -17.77 -15.13
N GLN A 160 -2.42 -19.05 -15.05
CA GLN A 160 -1.33 -19.66 -15.84
C GLN A 160 -1.83 -20.36 -17.10
N ASN A 161 -3.07 -20.85 -17.12
CA ASN A 161 -3.64 -21.53 -18.28
C ASN A 161 -4.03 -20.54 -19.39
N LYS A 162 -3.22 -20.49 -20.45
CA LYS A 162 -3.44 -19.66 -21.65
C LYS A 162 -4.57 -20.15 -22.56
N GLU A 163 -4.96 -21.42 -22.45
CA GLU A 163 -5.93 -22.06 -23.36
C GLU A 163 -7.35 -22.15 -22.79
N LEU A 164 -7.53 -21.98 -21.48
CA LEU A 164 -8.85 -21.93 -20.84
C LEU A 164 -9.11 -20.53 -20.27
N TYR A 165 -9.54 -19.64 -21.16
CA TYR A 165 -10.21 -18.39 -20.79
C TYR A 165 -11.64 -18.61 -20.29
N ASP A 166 -11.99 -19.83 -19.89
CA ASP A 166 -13.32 -20.15 -19.41
C ASP A 166 -13.54 -19.46 -18.06
N ILE A 167 -14.38 -18.43 -18.10
CA ILE A 167 -15.02 -17.71 -16.99
C ILE A 167 -15.46 -18.67 -15.85
N ILE A 168 -15.69 -19.94 -16.18
CA ILE A 168 -16.04 -21.06 -15.33
C ILE A 168 -15.04 -21.28 -14.18
N PHE A 169 -13.72 -21.30 -14.43
CA PHE A 169 -12.69 -21.59 -13.40
C PHE A 169 -12.61 -20.52 -12.31
N LEU A 170 -13.06 -19.31 -12.63
CA LEU A 170 -13.09 -18.15 -11.75
C LEU A 170 -14.50 -17.80 -11.27
N SER A 171 -15.46 -18.72 -11.42
CA SER A 171 -16.78 -18.57 -10.83
C SER A 171 -16.73 -18.88 -9.34
N ASP A 172 -17.58 -18.19 -8.58
CA ASP A 172 -17.80 -18.44 -7.16
C ASP A 172 -18.17 -19.91 -6.93
N GLU A 173 -19.05 -20.43 -7.81
CA GLU A 173 -19.52 -21.81 -7.81
C GLU A 173 -18.40 -22.83 -8.06
N TYR A 174 -17.55 -22.63 -9.07
CA TYR A 174 -16.43 -23.54 -9.33
C TYR A 174 -15.44 -23.56 -8.17
N THR A 175 -15.05 -22.39 -7.66
CA THR A 175 -14.12 -22.30 -6.53
C THR A 175 -14.64 -23.04 -5.31
N VAL A 176 -15.92 -22.82 -4.97
CA VAL A 176 -16.58 -23.47 -3.85
C VAL A 176 -16.71 -24.97 -4.08
N SER A 177 -17.15 -25.39 -5.27
CA SER A 177 -17.32 -26.80 -5.64
C SER A 177 -15.99 -27.57 -5.59
N HIS A 178 -14.93 -26.99 -6.15
CA HIS A 178 -13.59 -27.57 -6.14
C HIS A 178 -13.07 -27.73 -4.70
N ILE A 179 -13.11 -26.66 -3.89
CA ILE A 179 -12.66 -26.71 -2.49
C ILE A 179 -13.50 -27.73 -1.69
N ASN A 180 -14.83 -27.73 -1.85
CA ASN A 180 -15.69 -28.66 -1.14
C ASN A 180 -15.40 -30.12 -1.53
N LYS A 181 -15.18 -30.38 -2.82
CA LYS A 181 -14.84 -31.70 -3.33
C LYS A 181 -13.53 -32.19 -2.71
N GLU A 182 -12.46 -31.41 -2.81
CA GLU A 182 -11.14 -31.80 -2.27
C GLU A 182 -11.18 -32.02 -0.75
N LEU A 183 -11.89 -31.16 0.00
CA LEU A 183 -12.00 -31.31 1.45
C LEU A 183 -12.93 -32.46 1.88
N SER A 184 -13.92 -32.82 1.06
CA SER A 184 -14.82 -33.96 1.34
C SER A 184 -14.11 -35.32 1.29
N LEU A 185 -12.95 -35.39 0.63
CA LEU A 185 -12.12 -36.59 0.54
C LEU A 185 -11.25 -36.80 1.79
N LEU A 186 -11.22 -35.82 2.71
CA LEU A 186 -10.41 -35.87 3.92
C LEU A 186 -11.15 -36.60 5.05
N ASP A 187 -10.41 -37.39 5.83
CA ASP A 187 -10.91 -37.94 7.08
C ASP A 187 -11.20 -36.79 8.06
N SER A 188 -12.26 -36.93 8.87
CA SER A 188 -12.59 -35.93 9.91
C SER A 188 -11.53 -35.84 11.02
N GLN A 189 -10.66 -36.85 11.13
CA GLN A 189 -9.60 -36.91 12.12
C GLN A 189 -8.39 -37.67 11.59
N TYR A 190 -7.21 -37.09 11.79
CA TYR A 190 -5.92 -37.69 11.44
C TYR A 190 -5.05 -37.84 12.68
N SER A 191 -4.27 -38.93 12.75
CA SER A 191 -3.14 -38.98 13.68
C SER A 191 -2.17 -37.83 13.37
N VAL A 192 -1.44 -37.33 14.38
CA VAL A 192 -0.47 -36.25 14.15
C VAL A 192 0.54 -36.62 13.06
N GLU A 193 1.01 -37.86 13.03
CA GLU A 193 1.96 -38.34 12.02
C GLU A 193 1.39 -38.27 10.60
N LYS A 194 0.20 -38.86 10.38
CA LYS A 194 -0.46 -38.87 9.06
C LYS A 194 -0.78 -37.44 8.59
N TYR A 195 -1.20 -36.56 9.50
CA TYR A 195 -1.47 -35.17 9.17
C TYR A 195 -0.21 -34.39 8.79
N LEU A 196 0.91 -34.60 9.50
CA LEU A 196 2.18 -33.97 9.16
C LEU A 196 2.69 -34.43 7.79
N GLU A 197 2.50 -35.70 7.43
CA GLU A 197 2.80 -36.21 6.08
C GLU A 197 2.00 -35.47 5.00
N ILE A 198 0.70 -35.22 5.23
CA ILE A 198 -0.15 -34.44 4.30
C ILE A 198 0.41 -33.02 4.13
N ILE A 199 0.70 -32.33 5.24
CA ILE A 199 1.18 -30.94 5.17
C ILE A 199 2.58 -30.85 4.55
N VAL A 200 3.48 -31.78 4.85
CA VAL A 200 4.80 -31.84 4.20
C VAL A 200 4.66 -32.19 2.72
N GLY A 201 3.77 -33.12 2.35
CA GLY A 201 3.47 -33.47 0.96
C GLY A 201 2.97 -32.28 0.13
N ASN A 202 2.18 -31.40 0.75
CA ASN A 202 1.68 -30.18 0.12
C ASN A 202 2.74 -29.07 -0.03
N ASN A 203 4.01 -29.28 0.35
CA ASN A 203 5.04 -28.25 0.25
C ASN A 203 5.32 -27.83 -1.20
N LEU A 204 5.29 -28.77 -2.15
CA LEU A 204 5.48 -28.46 -3.57
C LEU A 204 4.42 -27.46 -4.07
N ILE A 205 3.15 -27.66 -3.69
CA ILE A 205 2.05 -26.75 -4.03
C ILE A 205 2.28 -25.38 -3.40
N ARG A 206 2.63 -25.31 -2.11
CA ARG A 206 2.91 -24.03 -1.42
C ARG A 206 4.09 -23.26 -2.03
N ASN A 207 5.13 -23.98 -2.45
CA ASN A 207 6.28 -23.38 -3.12
C ASN A 207 5.92 -22.90 -4.53
N GLY A 208 5.09 -23.67 -5.25
CA GLY A 208 4.52 -23.26 -6.53
C GLY A 208 3.68 -21.98 -6.42
N ILE A 209 2.80 -21.90 -5.41
CA ILE A 209 2.00 -20.71 -5.08
C ILE A 209 2.92 -19.50 -4.84
N SER A 210 3.91 -19.65 -3.96
CA SER A 210 4.82 -18.55 -3.60
C SER A 210 5.60 -18.03 -4.81
N SER A 211 6.16 -18.95 -5.60
CA SER A 211 6.93 -18.62 -6.81
C SER A 211 6.06 -17.93 -7.86
N SER A 212 4.81 -18.38 -8.01
CA SER A 212 3.85 -17.82 -8.98
C SER A 212 3.48 -16.39 -8.63
N ILE A 213 3.19 -16.10 -7.35
CA ILE A 213 2.90 -14.73 -6.90
C ILE A 213 4.12 -13.82 -7.07
N GLU A 214 5.32 -14.32 -6.74
CA GLU A 214 6.56 -13.55 -6.89
C GLU A 214 6.85 -13.18 -8.34
N ASN A 215 6.69 -14.13 -9.27
CA ASN A 215 6.85 -13.88 -10.69
C ASN A 215 5.83 -12.85 -11.20
N LEU A 216 4.56 -12.95 -10.79
CA LEU A 216 3.53 -11.96 -11.14
C LEU A 216 3.87 -10.57 -10.60
N ILE A 217 4.29 -10.44 -9.33
CA ILE A 217 4.71 -9.15 -8.77
C ILE A 217 5.86 -8.57 -9.57
N LYS A 218 6.87 -9.39 -9.90
CA LYS A 218 8.04 -8.99 -10.67
C LYS A 218 7.67 -8.49 -12.07
N ASP A 219 6.81 -9.21 -12.78
CA ASP A 219 6.32 -8.83 -14.12
C ASP A 219 5.68 -7.42 -14.08
N PHE A 220 4.83 -7.16 -13.09
CA PHE A 220 4.18 -5.86 -12.91
C PHE A 220 5.17 -4.74 -12.58
N GLN A 221 6.16 -5.01 -11.74
CA GLN A 221 7.18 -4.03 -11.40
C GLN A 221 8.07 -3.70 -12.60
N ILE A 222 8.47 -4.71 -13.38
CA ILE A 222 9.21 -4.51 -14.63
C ILE A 222 8.39 -3.62 -15.56
N TYR A 223 7.12 -3.96 -15.76
CA TYR A 223 6.23 -3.18 -16.61
C TYR A 223 6.14 -1.70 -16.19
N LEU A 224 5.85 -1.43 -14.91
CA LEU A 224 5.73 -0.07 -14.39
C LEU A 224 7.05 0.70 -14.54
N LEU A 225 8.19 0.03 -14.34
CA LEU A 225 9.50 0.65 -14.52
C LEU A 225 9.89 0.85 -15.98
N SER A 226 9.46 0.00 -16.91
CA SER A 226 9.84 0.06 -18.33
C SER A 226 8.84 0.80 -19.21
N PHE A 227 7.71 1.25 -18.65
CA PHE A 227 6.67 1.93 -19.40
C PHE A 227 7.21 3.18 -20.10
N ASN A 228 7.17 3.18 -21.44
CA ASN A 228 7.59 4.30 -22.29
C ASN A 228 6.61 4.40 -23.47
N GLN A 229 6.03 5.59 -23.67
CA GLN A 229 5.08 5.87 -24.76
C GLN A 229 5.67 5.71 -26.17
N ASN A 230 6.98 5.89 -26.33
CA ASN A 230 7.64 5.92 -27.65
C ASN A 230 7.93 4.53 -28.25
N LYS A 231 7.66 3.45 -27.52
CA LYS A 231 7.67 2.09 -28.08
C LYS A 231 6.22 1.70 -28.24
N SER A 232 5.76 1.54 -29.48
CA SER A 232 4.50 0.89 -29.85
C SER A 232 4.16 -0.15 -28.79
N ILE A 233 3.02 0.02 -28.10
CA ILE A 233 2.49 -0.85 -27.03
C ILE A 233 2.92 -2.29 -27.37
N PRO A 234 3.98 -2.83 -26.71
CA PRO A 234 4.54 -4.10 -27.15
C PRO A 234 3.45 -5.17 -27.24
N SER A 235 3.59 -6.18 -28.11
CA SER A 235 2.69 -7.36 -28.09
C SER A 235 2.58 -7.98 -26.67
N ASP A 236 3.64 -7.81 -25.88
CA ASP A 236 3.67 -8.14 -24.45
C ASP A 236 2.66 -7.34 -23.62
N VAL A 237 2.34 -6.11 -23.99
CA VAL A 237 1.32 -5.28 -23.33
C VAL A 237 -0.09 -5.78 -23.62
N TYR A 238 -0.38 -6.38 -24.78
CA TYR A 238 -1.65 -7.10 -25.01
C TYR A 238 -1.73 -8.39 -24.19
N LEU A 239 -0.63 -9.14 -24.08
CA LEU A 239 -0.55 -10.29 -23.16
C LEU A 239 -0.69 -9.86 -21.70
N ILE A 240 -0.14 -8.70 -21.35
CA ILE A 240 -0.30 -8.06 -20.04
C ILE A 240 -1.73 -7.57 -19.88
N PHE A 241 -2.40 -6.97 -20.88
CA PHE A 241 -3.81 -6.61 -20.82
C PHE A 241 -4.72 -7.82 -20.68
N ASN A 242 -4.38 -8.95 -21.32
CA ASN A 242 -5.11 -10.21 -21.14
C ASN A 242 -4.88 -10.79 -19.74
N LYS A 243 -3.62 -10.85 -19.27
CA LYS A 243 -3.29 -11.23 -17.90
C LYS A 243 -3.93 -10.28 -16.88
N LEU A 244 -3.91 -8.99 -17.14
CA LEU A 244 -4.53 -7.92 -16.36
C LEU A 244 -6.03 -8.07 -16.37
N SER A 245 -6.68 -8.42 -17.48
CA SER A 245 -8.14 -8.58 -17.56
C SER A 245 -8.59 -9.83 -16.80
N SER A 246 -7.85 -10.94 -16.93
CA SER A 246 -8.10 -12.17 -16.16
C SER A 246 -7.83 -11.94 -14.66
N LEU A 247 -6.74 -11.26 -14.32
CA LEU A 247 -6.47 -10.79 -12.96
C LEU A 247 -7.55 -9.81 -12.50
N LYS A 248 -8.00 -8.85 -13.32
CA LYS A 248 -8.99 -7.82 -12.98
C LYS A 248 -10.31 -8.46 -12.60
N LEU A 249 -10.83 -9.35 -13.43
CA LEU A 249 -12.07 -10.08 -13.12
C LEU A 249 -11.95 -10.88 -11.82
N THR A 250 -10.80 -11.52 -11.61
CA THR A 250 -10.50 -12.29 -10.40
C THR A 250 -10.43 -11.38 -9.17
N ILE A 251 -9.59 -10.36 -9.23
CA ILE A 251 -9.34 -9.37 -8.20
C ILE A 251 -10.62 -8.60 -7.88
N ASP A 252 -11.42 -8.19 -8.86
CA ASP A 252 -12.66 -7.45 -8.67
C ASP A 252 -13.72 -8.31 -7.99
N LYS A 253 -13.88 -9.58 -8.43
CA LYS A 253 -14.78 -10.53 -7.75
C LYS A 253 -14.36 -10.75 -6.30
N PHE A 254 -13.08 -11.01 -6.04
CA PHE A 254 -12.60 -11.25 -4.69
C PHE A 254 -12.59 -9.98 -3.83
N SER A 255 -12.23 -8.83 -4.41
CA SER A 255 -12.26 -7.54 -3.72
C SER A 255 -13.68 -7.16 -3.35
N LYS A 256 -14.65 -7.31 -4.26
CA LYS A 256 -16.08 -7.09 -3.97
C LYS A 256 -16.56 -8.00 -2.83
N LYS A 257 -16.18 -9.28 -2.84
CA LYS A 257 -16.48 -10.21 -1.73
C LYS A 257 -15.81 -9.79 -0.41
N ILE A 258 -14.58 -9.27 -0.43
CA ILE A 258 -13.89 -8.68 0.74
C ILE A 258 -14.58 -7.38 1.21
N GLU A 259 -15.19 -6.62 0.32
CA GLU A 259 -15.89 -5.38 0.63
C GLU A 259 -17.25 -5.59 1.30
N ASP A 260 -17.91 -6.73 1.04
CA ASP A 260 -19.32 -6.94 1.40
C ASP A 260 -19.61 -7.23 2.88
N ASN A 261 -18.63 -7.34 3.79
CA ASN A 261 -18.85 -7.25 5.26
C ASN A 261 -17.53 -7.23 6.05
N ASN A 262 -17.21 -6.14 6.75
CA ASN A 262 -16.19 -6.02 7.82
C ASN A 262 -14.71 -6.35 7.52
N LEU A 263 -14.37 -6.98 6.38
CA LEU A 263 -12.98 -7.28 5.97
C LEU A 263 -12.32 -6.10 5.23
N LYS A 264 -13.12 -5.15 4.77
CA LYS A 264 -12.75 -3.89 4.08
C LYS A 264 -11.66 -3.08 4.80
N ASN A 265 -11.64 -3.10 6.13
CA ASN A 265 -10.64 -2.37 6.91
C ASN A 265 -9.21 -2.90 6.71
N PHE A 266 -9.04 -4.17 6.35
CA PHE A 266 -7.74 -4.80 6.15
C PHE A 266 -7.13 -4.49 4.78
N TYR A 267 -7.95 -4.38 3.73
CA TYR A 267 -7.52 -4.01 2.38
C TYR A 267 -7.34 -2.49 2.21
N ASN A 268 -8.24 -1.70 2.80
CA ASN A 268 -8.28 -0.25 2.65
C ASN A 268 -7.46 0.51 3.70
N SER A 269 -6.83 -0.17 4.67
CA SER A 269 -5.96 0.49 5.64
C SER A 269 -4.68 1.02 4.97
N LYS A 270 -4.82 2.25 4.46
CA LYS A 270 -3.81 3.25 4.15
C LYS A 270 -2.92 2.92 2.95
N VAL A 271 -2.98 3.78 1.93
CA VAL A 271 -1.78 4.48 1.47
C VAL A 271 -2.08 5.95 1.56
N ASN A 272 -1.31 6.60 2.40
CA ASN A 272 -1.28 8.03 2.56
C ASN A 272 -0.42 8.55 1.39
N CYS A 273 -1.06 9.13 0.37
CA CYS A 273 -0.49 9.87 -0.76
C CYS A 273 1.04 9.89 -0.84
N LEU A 274 1.60 9.44 -1.95
CA LEU A 274 3.00 9.65 -2.32
C LEU A 274 3.05 10.61 -3.51
N ALA A 275 4.01 11.52 -3.48
CA ALA A 275 4.27 12.39 -4.62
C ALA A 275 5.77 12.49 -4.89
N SER A 276 6.14 12.51 -6.17
CA SER A 276 7.45 12.99 -6.59
C SER A 276 7.34 14.43 -7.09
N ALA A 277 8.46 15.13 -7.03
CA ALA A 277 8.65 16.39 -7.71
C ALA A 277 9.93 16.38 -8.53
N PHE A 278 9.90 17.04 -9.68
CA PHE A 278 11.08 17.38 -10.45
C PHE A 278 11.19 18.91 -10.54
N TRP A 279 12.31 19.44 -10.09
CA TRP A 279 12.59 20.88 -10.14
C TRP A 279 14.08 21.13 -10.24
N ASN A 280 14.49 21.98 -11.20
CA ASN A 280 15.88 22.36 -11.44
C ASN A 280 16.84 21.15 -11.48
N ASN A 281 16.52 20.16 -12.32
CA ASN A 281 17.26 18.90 -12.49
C ASN A 281 17.38 17.99 -11.24
N ASN A 282 16.67 18.32 -10.17
CA ASN A 282 16.63 17.54 -8.94
C ASN A 282 15.29 16.84 -8.77
N LYS A 283 15.32 15.66 -8.14
CA LYS A 283 14.13 14.85 -7.83
C LYS A 283 13.89 14.83 -6.32
N TYR A 284 12.65 15.07 -5.94
CA TYR A 284 12.21 15.09 -4.56
C TYR A 284 11.06 14.11 -4.38
N ILE A 285 10.89 13.56 -3.19
CA ILE A 285 9.78 12.65 -2.87
C ILE A 285 9.20 13.00 -1.51
N ALA A 286 7.87 12.98 -1.42
CA ALA A 286 7.14 13.12 -0.17
C ALA A 286 6.17 11.96 -0.02
N ILE A 287 6.12 11.41 1.20
CA ILE A 287 5.22 10.31 1.56
C ILE A 287 4.46 10.75 2.80
N ASN A 288 3.13 10.72 2.74
CA ASN A 288 2.30 11.11 3.87
C ASN A 288 2.36 10.01 4.95
N GLY A 289 2.51 10.42 6.21
CA GLY A 289 2.63 9.51 7.36
C GLY A 289 4.05 9.04 7.69
N LEU A 290 5.07 9.39 6.89
CA LEU A 290 6.47 9.04 7.15
C LEU A 290 7.31 10.19 7.75
N ASP A 291 6.70 11.16 8.42
CA ASP A 291 7.41 12.37 8.90
C ASP A 291 8.32 12.17 10.14
N THR A 292 8.50 10.93 10.63
CA THR A 292 9.35 10.63 11.80
C THR A 292 10.71 10.04 11.39
N LYS A 293 11.79 10.43 12.09
CA LYS A 293 13.20 10.18 11.70
C LYS A 293 13.51 8.72 11.32
N GLN A 294 13.51 7.83 12.31
CA GLN A 294 13.93 6.43 12.11
C GLN A 294 13.05 5.63 11.14
N LYS A 295 11.76 5.98 11.00
CA LYS A 295 10.83 5.22 10.16
C LYS A 295 10.91 5.61 8.69
N SER A 296 11.11 6.90 8.40
CA SER A 296 11.28 7.36 7.01
C SER A 296 12.57 6.84 6.41
N GLU A 297 13.67 6.88 7.16
CA GLU A 297 15.02 6.62 6.64
C GLU A 297 15.10 5.27 5.90
N LYS A 298 14.65 4.17 6.52
CA LYS A 298 14.69 2.84 5.88
C LYS A 298 13.85 2.72 4.61
N ILE A 299 12.62 3.27 4.60
CA ILE A 299 11.76 3.21 3.40
C ILE A 299 12.38 4.03 2.27
N ILE A 300 12.92 5.20 2.60
CA ILE A 300 13.54 6.09 1.63
C ILE A 300 14.84 5.53 1.09
N GLU A 301 15.64 4.86 1.92
CA GLU A 301 16.82 4.10 1.49
C GLU A 301 16.44 3.03 0.45
N ILE A 302 15.40 2.23 0.73
CA ILE A 302 14.89 1.22 -0.20
C ILE A 302 14.41 1.87 -1.51
N ILE A 303 13.62 2.95 -1.43
CA ILE A 303 13.16 3.68 -2.63
C ILE A 303 14.33 4.21 -3.46
N ASN A 304 15.37 4.75 -2.82
CA ASN A 304 16.56 5.24 -3.51
C ASN A 304 17.41 4.10 -4.11
N GLU A 305 17.46 2.95 -3.45
CA GLU A 305 18.11 1.76 -4.00
C GLU A 305 17.39 1.26 -5.25
N LEU A 306 16.05 1.19 -5.19
CA LEU A 306 15.19 0.83 -6.33
C LEU A 306 15.32 1.83 -7.48
N SER A 307 15.51 3.11 -7.18
CA SER A 307 15.56 4.20 -8.17
C SER A 307 16.95 4.44 -8.77
N THR A 308 18.00 3.79 -8.26
CA THR A 308 19.39 4.02 -8.68
C THR A 308 19.55 3.87 -10.20
N PRO A 309 20.14 4.85 -10.92
CA PRO A 309 20.98 5.95 -10.42
C PRO A 309 20.23 7.24 -10.06
N GLU A 310 18.92 7.31 -10.28
CA GLU A 310 18.11 8.49 -10.01
C GLU A 310 17.73 8.53 -8.52
N LYS A 311 18.39 9.38 -7.73
CA LYS A 311 18.08 9.51 -6.30
C LYS A 311 17.02 10.57 -6.06
N TYR A 312 16.13 10.30 -5.12
CA TYR A 312 15.17 11.25 -4.60
C TYR A 312 15.65 11.82 -3.26
N GLU A 313 15.56 13.12 -3.11
CA GLU A 313 15.64 13.79 -1.82
C GLU A 313 14.28 13.67 -1.10
N TYR A 314 14.28 13.13 0.12
CA TYR A 314 13.05 12.95 0.88
C TYR A 314 12.65 14.21 1.66
N ILE A 315 11.44 14.69 1.40
CA ILE A 315 10.89 15.91 2.00
C ILE A 315 9.88 15.55 3.10
N ARG A 316 10.30 15.74 4.35
CA ARG A 316 9.42 15.81 5.54
C ARG A 316 8.69 17.15 5.56
N ILE A 317 7.64 17.30 6.37
CA ILE A 317 6.90 18.57 6.51
C ILE A 317 7.86 19.73 6.88
N PRO A 318 8.11 20.69 5.96
CA PRO A 318 8.86 21.90 6.31
C PRO A 318 8.16 22.72 7.40
N LEU A 319 8.93 23.39 8.27
CA LEU A 319 8.37 24.28 9.29
C LEU A 319 7.57 25.44 8.67
N GLU A 320 7.93 25.86 7.46
CA GLU A 320 7.27 26.93 6.73
C GLU A 320 6.05 26.47 5.91
N THR A 321 5.65 25.20 6.02
CA THR A 321 4.44 24.72 5.33
C THR A 321 3.22 25.45 5.84
N LYS A 322 2.51 26.10 4.93
CA LYS A 322 1.33 26.93 5.23
C LYS A 322 0.04 26.13 5.13
N TYR A 323 -0.85 26.38 6.08
CA TYR A 323 -2.28 26.08 5.97
C TYR A 323 -3.01 27.40 5.72
N PHE A 324 -3.63 27.51 4.55
CA PHE A 324 -4.42 28.68 4.18
C PHE A 324 -5.88 28.51 4.62
N LEU A 325 -6.46 29.54 5.22
CA LEU A 325 -7.88 29.61 5.53
C LEU A 325 -8.73 29.73 4.25
N ASN A 326 -10.03 29.45 4.37
CA ASN A 326 -10.95 29.72 3.28
C ASN A 326 -10.99 31.24 3.01
N LYS A 327 -11.01 31.65 1.73
CA LYS A 327 -11.11 33.07 1.34
C LYS A 327 -12.38 33.74 1.87
N HIS A 328 -13.43 32.96 2.13
CA HIS A 328 -14.69 33.43 2.69
C HIS A 328 -14.74 33.38 4.23
N THR A 329 -13.63 33.02 4.89
CA THR A 329 -13.54 33.08 6.36
C THR A 329 -13.40 34.54 6.78
N SER A 330 -14.44 35.09 7.41
CA SER A 330 -14.38 36.42 8.02
C SER A 330 -13.42 36.38 9.21
N LEU A 331 -12.27 37.05 9.07
CA LEU A 331 -11.37 37.35 10.18
C LEU A 331 -11.64 38.78 10.67
N SER A 332 -11.53 39.02 11.97
CA SER A 332 -11.46 40.39 12.49
C SER A 332 -10.23 41.09 11.87
N HIS A 333 -10.38 42.40 11.58
CA HIS A 333 -9.45 43.17 10.74
C HIS A 333 -7.96 42.97 11.09
N LYS A 334 -7.11 42.88 10.04
CA LYS A 334 -5.62 42.79 10.05
C LYS A 334 -4.96 41.45 10.40
N LEU A 335 -5.70 40.36 10.60
CA LEU A 335 -5.08 39.05 10.81
C LEU A 335 -4.61 38.40 9.49
N LYS A 336 -3.45 37.73 9.53
CA LYS A 336 -2.95 36.89 8.43
C LYS A 336 -3.95 35.78 8.12
N ASN A 337 -4.07 35.37 6.86
CA ASN A 337 -5.04 34.37 6.40
C ASN A 337 -4.49 32.92 6.39
N ASN A 338 -3.37 32.68 7.05
CA ASN A 338 -2.70 31.39 7.07
C ASN A 338 -1.92 31.18 8.37
N ILE A 339 -1.62 29.91 8.66
CA ILE A 339 -0.69 29.52 9.73
C ILE A 339 0.42 28.64 9.16
N THR A 340 1.60 28.69 9.77
CA THR A 340 2.71 27.78 9.43
C THR A 340 2.71 26.53 10.31
N TYR A 341 3.40 25.49 9.85
CA TYR A 341 3.60 24.29 10.66
C TYR A 341 4.40 24.58 11.94
N ARG A 342 5.33 25.54 11.88
CA ARG A 342 6.04 26.10 13.05
C ARG A 342 5.05 26.63 14.09
N GLU A 343 4.12 27.47 13.67
CA GLU A 343 3.13 28.09 14.56
C GLU A 343 2.22 27.06 15.21
N PHE A 344 1.76 26.11 14.40
CA PHE A 344 0.99 24.96 14.87
C PHE A 344 1.76 24.14 15.92
N ASN A 345 3.05 23.86 15.72
CA ASN A 345 3.85 23.07 16.66
C ASN A 345 4.03 23.77 18.01
N ILE A 346 4.22 25.09 18.00
CA ILE A 346 4.30 25.90 19.22
C ILE A 346 2.96 25.89 19.95
N TYR A 347 1.84 26.14 19.24
CA TYR A 347 0.50 26.09 19.85
C TYR A 347 0.16 24.71 20.40
N LYS A 348 0.55 23.65 19.69
CA LYS A 348 0.43 22.27 20.15
C LYS A 348 1.21 21.99 21.44
N ALA A 349 2.38 22.61 21.62
CA ALA A 349 3.12 22.52 22.87
C ALA A 349 2.39 23.24 24.02
N HIS A 350 1.74 24.37 23.73
CA HIS A 350 0.87 25.08 24.67
C HIS A 350 -0.36 24.26 25.08
N LEU A 351 -1.09 23.68 24.13
CA LEU A 351 -2.28 22.84 24.44
C LEU A 351 -1.95 21.63 25.30
N ARG A 352 -0.76 21.04 25.14
CA ARG A 352 -0.29 19.94 25.99
C ARG A 352 -0.09 20.33 27.44
N LYS A 353 0.20 21.60 27.73
CA LYS A 353 0.27 22.12 29.10
C LYS A 353 -1.11 22.33 29.73
N LYS A 354 -2.19 22.26 28.94
CA LYS A 354 -3.59 22.39 29.36
C LYS A 354 -4.32 21.03 29.43
N ASP A 355 -3.58 19.93 29.58
CA ASP A 355 -4.12 18.56 29.68
C ASP A 355 -5.01 18.07 28.53
N ILE A 356 -4.89 18.68 27.33
CA ILE A 356 -5.61 18.18 26.14
C ILE A 356 -4.92 16.91 25.61
N PRO A 357 -5.66 15.81 25.36
CA PRO A 357 -5.07 14.56 24.89
C PRO A 357 -4.29 14.72 23.57
N LYS A 358 -3.09 14.13 23.53
CA LYS A 358 -2.21 14.14 22.35
C LYS A 358 -2.91 13.62 21.08
N LYS A 359 -3.84 12.68 21.21
CA LYS A 359 -4.61 12.12 20.10
C LYS A 359 -5.45 13.20 19.42
N ASP A 360 -6.14 14.01 20.21
CA ASP A 360 -7.08 15.03 19.72
C ASP A 360 -6.33 16.16 19.02
N ILE A 361 -5.18 16.57 19.56
CA ILE A 361 -4.31 17.58 18.93
C ILE A 361 -3.66 17.04 17.63
N ASN A 362 -3.31 15.75 17.59
CA ASN A 362 -2.65 15.15 16.44
C ASN A 362 -3.56 14.99 15.22
N VAL A 363 -4.89 14.96 15.39
CA VAL A 363 -5.84 14.93 14.25
C VAL A 363 -5.61 16.13 13.34
N SER A 364 -5.33 17.30 13.93
CA SER A 364 -5.07 18.55 13.21
C SER A 364 -3.73 18.57 12.45
N ASN A 365 -2.83 17.60 12.65
CA ASN A 365 -1.62 17.47 11.80
C ASN A 365 -2.00 17.32 10.31
N ARG A 366 -3.21 16.80 10.01
CA ARG A 366 -3.70 16.63 8.64
C ARG A 366 -3.65 17.93 7.82
N MET A 367 -3.71 19.09 8.49
CA MET A 367 -3.55 20.42 7.89
C MET A 367 -2.22 20.63 7.16
N PHE A 368 -1.15 19.87 7.47
CA PHE A 368 0.19 20.08 6.90
C PHE A 368 0.78 18.83 6.20
N THR A 369 0.16 17.67 6.38
CA THR A 369 0.73 16.37 5.97
C THR A 369 0.60 15.99 4.49
N CYS A 370 -0.10 16.78 3.65
CA CYS A 370 -0.23 16.43 2.23
C CYS A 370 1.10 16.59 1.50
N CYS A 371 1.44 15.63 0.63
CA CYS A 371 2.72 15.60 -0.07
C CYS A 371 2.92 16.81 -0.98
N GLU A 372 1.85 17.26 -1.65
CA GLU A 372 1.84 18.47 -2.47
C GLU A 372 2.31 19.67 -1.65
N ARG A 373 1.77 19.85 -0.44
CA ARG A 373 2.11 20.98 0.42
C ARG A 373 3.54 20.91 0.94
N LYS A 374 4.03 19.72 1.28
CA LYS A 374 5.43 19.52 1.70
C LYS A 374 6.38 19.92 0.58
N LEU A 375 6.18 19.38 -0.63
CA LEU A 375 7.03 19.61 -1.78
C LEU A 375 6.98 21.08 -2.23
N ILE A 376 5.77 21.63 -2.40
CA ILE A 376 5.62 23.02 -2.81
C ILE A 376 6.23 23.98 -1.79
N SER A 377 5.97 23.77 -0.49
CA SER A 377 6.55 24.61 0.57
C SER A 377 8.07 24.53 0.59
N TYR A 378 8.65 23.36 0.35
CA TYR A 378 10.10 23.18 0.33
C TYR A 378 10.74 23.94 -0.84
N ILE A 379 10.17 23.80 -2.04
CA ILE A 379 10.67 24.49 -3.24
C ILE A 379 10.52 26.01 -3.12
N ILE A 380 9.38 26.50 -2.62
CA ILE A 380 9.22 27.95 -2.36
C ILE A 380 10.27 28.45 -1.37
N ASN A 381 10.53 27.70 -0.29
CA ASN A 381 11.57 28.07 0.67
C ASN A 381 12.96 28.13 0.02
N ILE A 382 13.30 27.21 -0.88
CA ILE A 382 14.56 27.26 -1.65
C ILE A 382 14.62 28.52 -2.52
N ILE A 383 13.54 28.84 -3.24
CA ILE A 383 13.45 30.03 -4.11
C ILE A 383 13.65 31.31 -3.29
N GLU A 384 12.94 31.44 -2.16
CA GLU A 384 12.98 32.62 -1.29
C GLU A 384 14.34 32.78 -0.61
N THR A 385 14.97 31.69 -0.17
CA THR A 385 16.27 31.73 0.52
C THR A 385 17.46 31.93 -0.41
N ASN A 386 17.42 31.36 -1.61
CA ASN A 386 18.52 31.47 -2.58
C ASN A 386 18.38 32.69 -3.51
N GLY A 387 17.32 33.49 -3.37
CA GLY A 387 17.12 34.69 -4.17
C GLY A 387 16.94 34.41 -5.67
N VAL A 388 16.28 33.30 -6.02
CA VAL A 388 16.06 32.92 -7.43
C VAL A 388 15.26 34.03 -8.12
N ASN A 389 15.75 34.51 -9.27
CA ASN A 389 15.06 35.55 -10.03
C ASN A 389 13.65 35.09 -10.41
N LYS A 390 12.64 35.89 -10.05
CA LYS A 390 11.21 35.62 -10.29
C LYS A 390 10.88 35.46 -11.77
N GLU A 391 11.65 36.06 -12.66
CA GLU A 391 11.42 36.01 -14.10
C GLU A 391 11.82 34.65 -14.73
N ASN A 392 12.64 33.84 -14.04
CA ASN A 392 13.18 32.58 -14.57
C ASN A 392 13.02 31.39 -13.60
N ILE A 393 11.91 31.32 -12.85
CA ILE A 393 11.64 30.19 -11.95
C ILE A 393 11.34 28.94 -12.79
N PRO A 394 12.14 27.85 -12.69
CA PRO A 394 11.84 26.61 -13.39
C PRO A 394 10.48 26.05 -12.93
N ALA A 395 9.71 25.50 -13.87
CA ALA A 395 8.45 24.85 -13.54
C ALA A 395 8.68 23.67 -12.58
N LEU A 396 7.84 23.57 -11.55
CA LEU A 396 7.78 22.41 -10.66
C LEU A 396 6.80 21.40 -11.25
N LYS A 397 7.32 20.25 -11.68
CA LYS A 397 6.50 19.10 -12.09
C LYS A 397 6.22 18.23 -10.86
N LEU A 398 4.96 18.04 -10.52
CA LEU A 398 4.47 17.17 -9.45
C LEU A 398 3.75 15.96 -10.04
N THR A 399 4.17 14.77 -9.63
CA THR A 399 3.47 13.52 -9.93
C THR A 399 2.89 12.97 -8.62
N ILE A 400 1.57 12.80 -8.54
CA ILE A 400 0.87 12.47 -7.29
C ILE A 400 0.01 11.22 -7.47
N THR A 401 -0.01 10.32 -6.47
CA THR A 401 -0.85 9.11 -6.53
C THR A 401 -2.35 9.35 -6.41
N MET A 402 -2.77 10.58 -6.14
CA MET A 402 -4.16 10.98 -5.92
C MET A 402 -4.42 12.39 -6.46
N LYS A 403 -5.68 12.67 -6.83
CA LYS A 403 -6.16 14.02 -7.10
C LYS A 403 -5.91 14.91 -5.88
N PRO A 404 -5.42 16.15 -6.07
CA PRO A 404 -5.21 17.09 -4.97
C PRO A 404 -6.48 17.24 -4.14
N CYS A 405 -6.34 17.07 -2.82
CA CYS A 405 -7.50 17.24 -1.93
C CYS A 405 -7.90 18.72 -1.84
N SER A 406 -9.08 19.00 -1.30
CA SER A 406 -9.63 20.34 -1.08
C SER A 406 -8.64 21.31 -0.40
N LEU A 407 -7.81 20.84 0.53
CA LEU A 407 -6.78 21.67 1.16
C LEU A 407 -5.56 21.92 0.24
N CYS A 408 -5.17 20.94 -0.58
CA CYS A 408 -4.11 21.09 -1.56
C CYS A 408 -4.53 22.00 -2.71
N LYS A 409 -5.75 21.82 -3.24
CA LYS A 409 -6.38 22.72 -4.23
C LYS A 409 -6.35 24.17 -3.74
N ARG A 410 -6.72 24.41 -2.48
CA ARG A 410 -6.65 25.75 -1.86
C ARG A 410 -5.23 26.32 -1.89
N THR A 411 -4.22 25.49 -1.58
CA THR A 411 -2.81 25.89 -1.59
C THR A 411 -2.31 26.20 -3.01
N ILE A 412 -2.59 25.31 -3.96
CA ILE A 412 -2.21 25.45 -5.38
C ILE A 412 -2.80 26.73 -5.97
N ASN A 413 -4.10 27.00 -5.72
CA ASN A 413 -4.77 28.19 -6.23
C ASN A 413 -4.14 29.50 -5.71
N ILE A 414 -3.76 29.54 -4.43
CA ILE A 414 -3.13 30.73 -3.84
C ILE A 414 -1.74 30.94 -4.43
N ILE A 415 -0.96 29.87 -4.56
CA ILE A 415 0.41 29.94 -5.08
C ILE A 415 0.44 30.36 -6.54
N SER A 416 -0.52 29.87 -7.33
CA SER A 416 -0.72 30.31 -8.71
C SER A 416 -1.12 31.78 -8.79
N GLN A 417 -2.05 32.25 -7.95
CA GLN A 417 -2.46 33.67 -7.92
C GLN A 417 -1.33 34.63 -7.49
N GLU A 418 -0.46 34.18 -6.60
CA GLU A 418 0.69 34.96 -6.13
C GLU A 418 1.89 34.89 -7.10
N ASN A 419 1.77 34.17 -8.23
CA ASN A 419 2.85 33.92 -9.20
C ASN A 419 4.16 33.45 -8.53
N LYS A 420 4.05 32.66 -7.45
CA LYS A 420 5.20 32.21 -6.67
C LYS A 420 5.95 31.05 -7.32
N LEU A 421 5.23 30.25 -8.11
CA LEU A 421 5.76 29.02 -8.70
C LEU A 421 4.90 28.59 -9.88
N ASN A 422 5.54 28.24 -11.00
CA ASN A 422 4.86 27.57 -12.11
C ASN A 422 4.69 26.08 -11.75
N LEU A 423 3.46 25.58 -11.81
CA LEU A 423 3.10 24.23 -11.36
C LEU A 423 2.53 23.42 -12.51
N THR A 424 3.12 22.24 -12.72
CA THR A 424 2.57 21.18 -13.55
C THR A 424 2.21 20.01 -12.65
N ILE A 425 0.96 19.54 -12.66
CA ILE A 425 0.50 18.49 -11.75
C ILE A 425 -0.11 17.34 -12.53
N ILE A 426 0.50 16.18 -12.44
CA ILE A 426 0.00 14.91 -12.98
C ILE A 426 -0.50 14.07 -11.81
N HIS A 427 -1.73 13.56 -11.91
CA HIS A 427 -2.32 12.77 -10.84
C HIS A 427 -3.20 11.64 -11.37
N SER A 428 -3.45 10.63 -10.53
CA SER A 428 -4.52 9.66 -10.79
C SER A 428 -5.90 10.25 -10.51
N ASP A 429 -6.96 9.63 -11.02
CA ASP A 429 -8.34 10.02 -10.72
C ASP A 429 -8.81 9.67 -9.29
N LYS A 430 -7.98 8.98 -8.50
CA LYS A 430 -8.30 8.63 -7.11
C LYS A 430 -8.42 9.89 -6.26
N SER A 431 -9.53 10.07 -5.56
CA SER A 431 -9.74 11.19 -4.63
C SER A 431 -9.74 10.75 -3.18
N SER A 432 -9.19 11.59 -2.30
CA SER A 432 -9.32 11.48 -0.84
C SER A 432 -9.73 12.82 -0.21
N ASP A 433 -10.75 13.44 -0.81
CA ASP A 433 -11.28 14.70 -0.32
C ASP A 433 -11.84 14.56 1.10
N LEU A 434 -11.50 15.55 1.93
CA LEU A 434 -11.97 15.62 3.31
C LEU A 434 -13.43 16.11 3.32
N PRO A 435 -14.28 15.55 4.19
CA PRO A 435 -15.61 16.09 4.42
C PRO A 435 -15.57 17.58 4.82
N ASN A 436 -16.52 18.37 4.32
CA ASN A 436 -16.57 19.81 4.55
C ASN A 436 -16.63 20.19 6.04
N ASN A 437 -17.31 19.39 6.87
CA ASN A 437 -17.35 19.60 8.32
C ASN A 437 -15.97 19.46 8.98
N GLN A 438 -15.11 18.56 8.47
CA GLN A 438 -13.76 18.37 8.96
C GLN A 438 -12.85 19.53 8.54
N ILE A 439 -13.02 20.04 7.31
CA ILE A 439 -12.31 21.24 6.84
C ILE A 439 -12.68 22.45 7.70
N LYS A 440 -13.97 22.64 8.02
CA LYS A 440 -14.41 23.72 8.92
C LYS A 440 -13.77 23.62 10.31
N LYS A 441 -13.62 22.41 10.86
CA LYS A 441 -12.90 22.20 12.13
C LYS A 441 -11.43 22.64 12.04
N TYR A 442 -10.77 22.35 10.92
CA TYR A 442 -9.40 22.81 10.67
C TYR A 442 -9.31 24.33 10.49
N ASP A 443 -10.26 24.93 9.79
CA ASP A 443 -10.33 26.38 9.64
C ASP A 443 -10.51 27.06 11.01
N ASN A 444 -11.45 26.62 11.84
CA ASN A 444 -11.64 27.15 13.19
C ASN A 444 -10.40 26.99 14.07
N PHE A 445 -9.77 25.80 14.03
CA PHE A 445 -8.57 25.55 14.80
C PHE A 445 -7.38 26.41 14.34
N ALA A 446 -7.30 26.73 13.05
CA ALA A 446 -6.30 27.65 12.53
C ALA A 446 -6.57 29.10 12.96
N ILE A 447 -7.84 29.52 13.06
CA ILE A 447 -8.22 30.83 13.62
C ILE A 447 -7.77 30.94 15.08
N GLU A 448 -8.03 29.92 15.91
CA GLU A 448 -7.55 29.90 17.31
C GLU A 448 -6.03 30.09 17.42
N ILE A 449 -5.26 29.46 16.52
CA ILE A 449 -3.80 29.64 16.47
C ILE A 449 -3.44 31.08 16.10
N ILE A 450 -4.12 31.66 15.10
CA ILE A 450 -3.87 33.05 14.67
C ILE A 450 -4.12 34.02 15.83
N GLU A 451 -5.26 33.86 16.52
CA GLU A 451 -5.64 34.69 17.68
C GLU A 451 -4.64 34.55 18.83
N TYR A 452 -4.17 33.34 19.11
CA TYR A 452 -3.13 33.10 20.12
C TYR A 452 -1.83 33.85 19.79
N TYR A 453 -1.39 33.84 18.52
CA TYR A 453 -0.19 34.55 18.12
C TYR A 453 -0.37 36.08 18.15
N ASP A 454 -1.54 36.59 17.79
CA ASP A 454 -1.83 38.01 17.82
C ASP A 454 -1.86 38.57 19.26
N GLN A 455 -2.29 37.75 20.23
CA GLN A 455 -2.41 38.11 21.64
C GLN A 455 -1.11 37.94 22.44
N TYR A 456 -0.32 36.90 22.18
CA TYR A 456 0.75 36.47 23.11
C TYR A 456 2.17 36.49 22.55
N ILE A 457 2.37 36.71 21.24
CA ILE A 457 3.68 36.52 20.58
C ILE A 457 4.15 37.76 19.78
N LYS A 458 3.41 38.87 19.81
CA LYS A 458 3.85 40.13 19.17
C LYS A 458 5.12 40.70 19.79
#